data_AF-A0A812GBV7-F1
#
_entry.id   AF-A0A812GBV7-F1
#
_cell.length_a   1.000
_cell.length_b   1.000
_cell.length_c   1.000
_cell.angle_alpha   90.00
_cell.angle_beta   90.00
_cell.angle_gamma   90.00
#
_symmetry.space_group_name_H-M   'P 1'
#
loop_
_entity.id
_entity.type
_entity.pdbx_description
1 polymer ?
#
loop_
_entity_poly.entity_id
_entity_poly.type
_entity_poly.pdbx_seq_one_letter_code
_entity_poly.pdbx_strand_id
1 'polypeptide(L)'
;MLKKLIVGDVGLNNLSGPISIAKGAGATADYGLVYFLGFLALISVNLGIINLVPLPMLDGGHLLFFAIEAVIRRPVPEKVQEMGYRIGGAIIFSLMALALFNDFTRL
;
A
#
# COMPACT_ATOMS: atom_id res chain seq x y z
N MET A 1 -0.56 13.17 -10.12
CA MET A 1 -0.55 11.92 -9.34
C MET A 1 0.78 11.18 -9.50
N LEU A 2 1.14 10.68 -10.69
CA LEU A 2 2.40 9.95 -10.95
C LEU A 2 3.69 10.69 -10.52
N LYS A 3 3.78 12.00 -10.75
CA LYS A 3 4.96 12.81 -10.35
C LYS A 3 5.12 12.92 -8.82
N LYS A 4 4.03 12.85 -8.04
CA LYS A 4 4.08 12.88 -6.57
C LYS A 4 4.54 11.54 -5.97
N LEU A 5 4.28 10.43 -6.68
CA LEU A 5 4.75 9.10 -6.30
C LEU A 5 6.28 8.96 -6.44
N ILE A 6 6.88 9.62 -7.43
CA ILE A 6 8.32 9.55 -7.75
C ILE A 6 9.15 10.51 -6.87
N VAL A 7 8.57 11.62 -6.42
CA VAL A 7 9.27 12.67 -5.65
C VAL A 7 9.35 12.35 -4.15
N GLY A 8 8.69 11.29 -3.66
CA GLY A 8 8.65 10.98 -2.22
C GLY A 8 7.84 12.00 -1.41
N ASP A 9 7.09 12.87 -2.09
CA ASP A 9 6.20 13.88 -1.50
C ASP A 9 4.79 13.30 -1.22
N VAL A 10 4.72 11.98 -1.02
CA VAL A 10 3.64 11.36 -0.26
C VAL A 10 4.11 11.37 1.18
N GLY A 11 4.27 12.58 1.73
CA GLY A 11 4.73 12.77 3.10
C GLY A 11 3.87 11.93 4.03
N LEU A 12 4.49 11.49 5.13
CA LEU A 12 3.88 10.73 6.24
C LEU A 12 2.58 11.38 6.80
N ASN A 13 2.24 12.60 6.37
CA ASN A 13 0.98 13.30 6.61
C ASN A 13 -0.21 12.86 5.71
N ASN A 14 0.05 12.21 4.56
CA ASN A 14 -0.94 11.65 3.64
C ASN A 14 -1.07 10.13 3.74
N LEU A 15 -0.23 9.47 4.57
CA LEU A 15 -0.55 8.15 5.07
C LEU A 15 -1.73 8.31 6.03
N SER A 16 -2.96 8.28 5.49
CA SER A 16 -4.13 8.05 6.32
C SER A 16 -3.99 6.65 6.88
N GLY A 17 -3.57 6.54 8.13
CA GLY A 17 -3.54 5.27 8.81
C GLY A 17 -4.96 4.69 8.97
N PRO A 18 -5.08 3.43 9.40
CA PRO A 18 -6.37 2.74 9.49
C PRO A 18 -7.42 3.53 10.29
N ILE A 19 -6.99 4.25 11.32
CA ILE A 19 -7.88 5.06 12.17
C ILE A 19 -8.36 6.31 11.42
N SER A 20 -7.48 6.96 10.67
CA SER A 20 -7.82 8.12 9.84
C SER A 20 -8.81 7.74 8.72
N ILE A 21 -8.64 6.57 8.10
CA ILE A 21 -9.57 6.03 7.11
C ILE A 21 -10.95 5.76 7.74
N ALA A 22 -10.98 5.15 8.93
CA ALA A 22 -12.23 4.89 9.65
C ALA A 22 -12.98 6.19 10.02
N LYS A 23 -12.27 7.22 10.49
CA LYS A 23 -12.86 8.55 10.76
C LYS A 23 -13.40 9.21 9.48
N GLY A 24 -12.65 9.14 8.38
CA GLY A 24 -13.09 9.64 7.08
C GLY A 24 -14.34 8.91 6.57
N ALA A 25 -14.38 7.59 6.70
CA ALA A 25 -15.54 6.76 6.35
C ALA A 25 -16.78 7.19 7.15
N GLY A 26 -16.66 7.35 8.47
CA GLY A 26 -17.74 7.82 9.33
C GLY A 26 -18.27 9.20 8.92
N ALA A 27 -17.37 10.17 8.72
CA ALA A 27 -17.76 11.50 8.27
C ALA A 27 -18.47 11.47 6.90
N THR A 28 -18.01 10.65 5.95
CA THR A 28 -18.65 10.53 4.63
C THR A 28 -19.98 9.79 4.66
N ALA A 29 -20.19 8.89 5.63
CA ALA A 29 -21.45 8.22 5.84
C ALA A 29 -22.54 9.21 6.31
N ASP A 30 -22.17 10.20 7.14
CA ASP A 30 -23.10 11.24 7.60
C ASP A 30 -23.59 12.15 6.46
N TYR A 31 -22.77 12.34 5.41
CA TYR A 31 -23.17 13.07 4.20
C TYR A 31 -24.06 12.26 3.25
N GLY A 32 -24.26 10.96 3.51
CA GLY A 32 -25.15 10.06 2.76
C GLY A 32 -24.44 9.03 1.87
N LEU A 33 -25.22 8.07 1.37
CA LEU A 33 -24.72 6.85 0.71
C LEU A 33 -23.82 7.15 -0.51
N VAL A 34 -24.16 8.15 -1.31
CA VAL A 34 -23.39 8.50 -2.53
C VAL A 34 -21.97 8.96 -2.17
N TYR A 35 -21.83 9.80 -1.15
CA TYR A 35 -20.53 10.29 -0.70
C TYR A 35 -19.70 9.18 -0.05
N PHE A 36 -20.34 8.33 0.74
CA PHE A 36 -19.70 7.15 1.33
C PHE A 36 -19.16 6.18 0.26
N LEU A 37 -19.96 5.85 -0.76
CA LEU A 37 -19.51 5.00 -1.87
C LEU A 37 -18.39 5.67 -2.68
N GLY A 38 -18.45 7.00 -2.89
CA GLY A 38 -17.36 7.75 -3.52
C GLY A 38 -16.06 7.71 -2.73
N PHE A 39 -16.13 7.82 -1.40
CA PHE A 39 -14.99 7.69 -0.51
C PHE A 39 -14.41 6.27 -0.55
N LEU A 40 -15.25 5.24 -0.45
CA LEU A 40 -14.82 3.85 -0.58
C LEU A 40 -14.13 3.59 -1.92
N ALA A 41 -14.72 4.06 -3.02
CA ALA A 41 -14.12 3.93 -4.35
C ALA A 41 -12.73 4.58 -4.42
N LEU A 42 -12.57 5.78 -3.85
CA LEU A 42 -11.28 6.46 -3.78
C LEU A 42 -10.24 5.64 -3.00
N ILE A 43 -10.62 5.10 -1.83
CA ILE A 43 -9.74 4.26 -1.01
C ILE A 43 -9.39 2.97 -1.76
N SER A 44 -10.35 2.30 -2.38
CA SER A 44 -10.12 1.08 -3.15
C SER A 44 -9.16 1.29 -4.31
N VAL A 45 -9.30 2.38 -5.07
CA VAL A 45 -8.37 2.71 -6.17
C VAL A 45 -6.97 2.97 -5.63
N ASN A 46 -6.83 3.71 -4.52
CA ASN A 46 -5.53 3.98 -3.92
C ASN A 46 -4.85 2.69 -3.41
N LEU A 47 -5.60 1.80 -2.73
CA LEU A 47 -5.09 0.49 -2.32
C LEU A 47 -4.70 -0.38 -3.52
N GLY A 48 -5.49 -0.38 -4.59
CA GLY A 48 -5.18 -1.09 -5.82
C GLY A 48 -3.85 -0.63 -6.43
N ILE A 49 -3.60 0.69 -6.48
CA ILE A 49 -2.33 1.25 -6.96
C ILE A 49 -1.17 0.84 -6.06
N ILE A 50 -1.33 0.91 -4.73
CA ILE A 50 -0.30 0.52 -3.76
C ILE A 50 0.05 -0.97 -3.88
N ASN A 51 -0.96 -1.84 -4.04
CA ASN A 51 -0.75 -3.27 -4.21
C ASN A 51 0.04 -3.63 -5.47
N LEU A 52 0.03 -2.78 -6.51
CA LEU A 52 0.79 -2.99 -7.74
C LEU A 52 2.24 -2.47 -7.67
N VAL A 53 2.63 -1.80 -6.58
CA VAL A 53 4.02 -1.39 -6.36
C VAL A 53 4.91 -2.64 -6.27
N PRO A 54 6.13 -2.63 -6.83
CA PRO A 54 7.05 -3.77 -6.81
C PRO A 54 7.69 -3.99 -5.43
N LEU A 55 6.85 -4.15 -4.40
CA LEU A 55 7.22 -4.47 -3.04
C LEU A 55 6.96 -5.97 -2.81
N PRO A 56 7.98 -6.73 -2.34
CA PRO A 56 7.78 -8.13 -1.99
C PRO A 56 6.69 -8.26 -0.91
N MET A 57 5.82 -9.26 -1.05
CA MET A 57 4.62 -9.53 -0.24
C MET A 57 3.33 -8.82 -0.68
N LEU A 58 3.40 -7.87 -1.61
CA LEU A 58 2.23 -7.32 -2.32
C LEU A 58 2.08 -8.00 -3.70
N ASP A 59 0.89 -7.85 -4.31
CA ASP A 59 0.57 -8.40 -5.65
C ASP A 59 1.59 -7.95 -6.72
N GLY A 60 2.07 -6.70 -6.62
CA GLY A 60 3.10 -6.11 -7.47
C GLY A 60 4.48 -6.74 -7.30
N GLY A 61 4.78 -7.32 -6.14
CA GLY A 61 5.98 -8.12 -5.92
C GLY A 61 5.97 -9.40 -6.75
N HIS A 62 4.81 -10.07 -6.87
CA HIS A 62 4.65 -11.21 -7.77
C HIS A 62 4.79 -10.80 -9.23
N LEU A 63 4.17 -9.68 -9.63
CA LEU A 63 4.33 -9.12 -10.97
C LEU A 63 5.80 -8.79 -11.29
N LEU A 64 6.56 -8.29 -10.32
CA LEU A 64 7.99 -8.07 -10.46
C LEU A 64 8.74 -9.39 -10.72
N PHE A 65 8.46 -10.44 -9.94
CA PHE A 65 9.09 -11.74 -10.17
C PHE A 65 8.74 -12.30 -11.55
N PHE A 66 7.47 -12.23 -11.98
CA PHE A 66 7.08 -12.65 -13.32
C PHE A 66 7.73 -11.83 -14.42
N ALA A 67 7.89 -10.51 -14.23
CA ALA A 67 8.61 -9.66 -15.18
C ALA A 67 10.10 -10.07 -15.28
N ILE A 68 10.74 -10.38 -14.15
CA ILE A 68 12.12 -10.89 -14.11
C ILE A 68 12.20 -12.25 -14.81
N GLU A 69 11.27 -13.16 -14.56
CA GLU A 69 11.21 -14.48 -15.21
C GLU A 69 10.98 -14.36 -16.72
N ALA A 70 10.16 -13.41 -17.17
CA ALA A 70 9.93 -13.15 -18.58
C ALA A 70 11.22 -12.69 -19.31
N VAL A 71 12.05 -11.87 -18.64
CA VAL A 71 13.32 -11.39 -19.18
C VAL A 71 14.41 -12.46 -19.13
N ILE A 72 14.55 -13.14 -17.99
CA ILE A 72 15.60 -14.15 -17.76
C ILE A 72 15.23 -15.50 -18.41
N ARG A 73 13.95 -15.70 -18.77
CA ARG A 73 13.36 -16.94 -19.31
C ARG A 73 13.63 -18.18 -18.45
N ARG A 74 13.86 -17.99 -17.16
CA ARG A 74 14.07 -19.03 -16.15
C ARG A 74 13.33 -18.65 -14.88
N PRO A 75 12.80 -19.63 -14.13
CA PRO A 75 12.12 -19.35 -12.88
C PRO A 75 13.07 -18.70 -11.88
N VAL A 76 12.58 -17.71 -11.12
CA VAL A 76 13.36 -17.10 -10.04
C VAL A 76 13.53 -18.14 -8.94
N PRO A 77 14.75 -18.40 -8.46
CA PRO A 77 14.99 -19.42 -7.43
C PRO A 77 14.14 -19.16 -6.17
N GLU A 78 13.55 -20.21 -5.60
CA GLU A 78 12.68 -20.12 -4.41
C GLU A 78 13.37 -19.39 -3.25
N LYS A 79 14.67 -19.64 -3.04
CA LYS A 79 15.47 -18.96 -2.00
C LYS A 79 15.49 -17.43 -2.16
N VAL A 80 15.49 -16.94 -3.41
CA VAL A 80 15.49 -15.50 -3.70
C VAL A 80 14.10 -14.92 -3.45
N GLN A 81 13.04 -15.64 -3.83
CA GLN A 81 11.67 -15.22 -3.55
C GLN A 81 11.40 -15.18 -2.04
N GLU A 82 11.79 -16.22 -1.31
CA GLU A 82 11.65 -16.31 0.15
C GLU A 82 12.39 -15.18 0.87
N MET A 83 13.63 -14.89 0.47
CA MET A 83 14.39 -13.76 0.99
C MET A 83 13.69 -12.43 0.68
N GLY A 84 13.19 -12.29 -0.55
CA GLY A 84 12.38 -11.15 -0.96
C GLY A 84 11.17 -10.94 -0.06
N TYR A 85 10.33 -11.96 0.13
CA TYR A 85 9.16 -11.91 1.00
C TYR A 85 9.52 -11.60 2.45
N ARG A 86 10.61 -12.16 2.98
CA ARG A 86 11.05 -11.90 4.36
C ARG A 86 11.45 -10.44 4.55
N ILE A 87 12.22 -9.88 3.61
CA ILE A 87 12.64 -8.48 3.64
C ILE A 87 11.44 -7.55 3.43
N GLY A 88 10.65 -7.79 2.38
CA GLY A 88 9.46 -6.98 2.09
C GLY A 88 8.45 -7.02 3.22
N GLY A 89 8.23 -8.20 3.81
CA GLY A 89 7.39 -8.36 4.99
C GLY A 89 7.90 -7.57 6.18
N ALA A 90 9.19 -7.66 6.51
CA ALA A 90 9.78 -6.87 7.58
C ALA A 90 9.60 -5.35 7.37
N ILE A 91 9.74 -4.88 6.12
CA ILE A 91 9.50 -3.47 5.77
C ILE A 91 8.03 -3.10 5.95
N ILE A 92 7.09 -3.89 5.41
CA ILE A 92 5.64 -3.66 5.52
C ILE A 92 5.21 -3.63 7.00
N PHE A 93 5.64 -4.61 7.79
CA PHE A 93 5.33 -4.66 9.22
C PHE A 93 5.90 -3.45 9.98
N SER A 94 7.12 -3.02 9.65
CA SER A 94 7.73 -1.84 10.25
C SER A 94 6.96 -0.57 9.88
N LEU A 95 6.57 -0.41 8.61
CA LEU A 95 5.76 0.71 8.15
C LEU A 95 4.37 0.71 8.80
N MET A 96 3.74 -0.45 8.95
CA MET A 96 2.45 -0.59 9.62
C MET A 96 2.55 -0.21 11.11
N ALA A 97 3.60 -0.65 11.80
CA ALA A 97 3.86 -0.26 13.19
C ALA A 97 4.08 1.25 13.32
N LEU A 98 4.86 1.86 12.42
CA LEU A 98 5.08 3.31 12.38
C LEU A 98 3.78 4.09 12.09
N ALA A 99 2.99 3.63 11.12
CA ALA A 99 1.72 4.26 10.77
C ALA A 99 0.72 4.20 11.94
N LEU A 100 0.63 3.05 12.62
CA LEU A 100 -0.22 2.90 13.79
C LEU A 100 0.28 3.77 14.95
N PHE A 101 1.58 3.81 15.21
CA PHE A 101 2.17 4.67 16.24
C PHE A 101 1.88 6.16 15.96
N ASN A 102 2.00 6.58 14.71
CA ASN A 102 1.68 7.94 14.26
C ASN A 102 0.18 8.25 14.42
N ASP A 103 -0.71 7.32 14.07
CA ASP A 103 -2.16 7.47 14.27
C ASP A 103 -2.51 7.63 15.77
N PHE A 104 -1.82 6.91 16.66
CA PHE A 104 -2.00 7.05 18.12
C PHE A 104 -1.45 8.36 18.68
N THR A 105 -0.30 8.83 18.19
CA THR A 105 0.28 10.12 18.64
C THR A 105 -0.45 11.33 18.09
N ARG A 106 -1.20 11.16 16.99
CA ARG A 106 -2.01 12.21 16.36
C ARG A 106 -3.44 12.28 16.92
N LEU A 107 -3.83 11.32 17.76
CA LEU A 107 -5.11 11.31 18.48
C LEU A 107 -5.05 12.22 19.72
#